data_AF-A0A329RXG8-F1
#
_entry.id   AF-A0A329RXG8-F1
#
_cell.length_a   1.000
_cell.length_b   1.000
_cell.length_c   1.000
_cell.angle_alpha   90.00
_cell.angle_beta   90.00
_cell.angle_gamma   90.00
#
_symmetry.space_group_name_H-M   'P 1'
#
loop_
_entity.id
_entity.type
_entity.pdbx_description
1 polymer ?
#
loop_
_entity_poly.entity_id
_entity_poly.type
_entity_poly.pdbx_seq_one_letter_code
_entity_poly.pdbx_strand_id
1 'polypeptide(L)'
;MNHSIARKPCAKPKKVSQSFSAVWYEWFTDEPHVYAFRPVQKTTLYEFRHTAEYMMLFLTSEFALDAAPPVFKSEVLSLGGKTQENMRDFLKTNGSTAAAGTVLKALPKFHKAGKLIGHIAQFHDRVEREEVVDPTSPAALPRCIRFKPVER
;
A
#
# COMPACT_ATOMS: atom_id res chain seq x y z
N MET A 1 21.20 12.43 -52.05
CA MET A 1 21.09 13.21 -50.80
C MET A 1 20.06 12.52 -49.91
N ASN A 2 20.52 11.74 -48.93
CA ASN A 2 19.65 10.97 -48.04
C ASN A 2 19.36 11.83 -46.79
N HIS A 3 18.11 12.27 -46.62
CA HIS A 3 17.68 12.94 -45.39
C HIS A 3 17.43 11.89 -44.30
N SER A 4 18.36 11.76 -43.36
CA SER A 4 18.16 11.04 -42.10
C SER A 4 17.17 11.80 -41.22
N ILE A 5 15.93 11.29 -41.10
CA ILE A 5 15.00 11.73 -40.05
C ILE A 5 15.48 11.12 -38.73
N ALA A 6 16.14 11.94 -37.91
CA ALA A 6 16.44 11.61 -36.54
C ALA A 6 15.12 11.35 -35.78
N ARG A 7 14.90 10.09 -35.36
CA ARG A 7 13.82 9.76 -34.44
C ARG A 7 14.13 10.44 -33.10
N LYS A 8 13.39 11.51 -32.79
CA LYS A 8 13.38 12.12 -31.46
C LYS A 8 13.05 11.01 -30.44
N PRO A 9 13.85 10.83 -29.37
CA PRO A 9 13.48 9.89 -28.31
C PRO A 9 12.11 10.31 -27.75
N CYS A 10 11.13 9.42 -27.87
CA CYS A 10 9.81 9.64 -27.31
C CYS A 10 10.01 9.82 -25.80
N ALA A 11 9.71 11.03 -25.31
CA ALA A 11 9.81 11.34 -23.90
C ALA A 11 9.01 10.29 -23.12
N LYS A 12 9.67 9.56 -22.21
CA LYS A 12 8.96 8.62 -21.33
C LYS A 12 7.87 9.41 -20.62
N PRO A 13 6.59 9.00 -20.66
CA PRO A 13 5.54 9.69 -19.94
C PRO A 13 5.97 9.79 -18.47
N LYS A 14 5.92 10.99 -17.90
CA LYS A 14 6.22 11.21 -16.48
C LYS A 14 5.38 10.20 -15.69
N LYS A 15 6.03 9.28 -14.96
CA LYS A 15 5.35 8.44 -13.98
C LYS A 15 4.73 9.39 -12.96
N VAL A 16 3.43 9.64 -13.10
CA VAL A 16 2.65 10.25 -12.02
C VAL A 16 2.89 9.35 -10.83
N SER A 17 3.49 9.91 -9.78
CA SER A 17 3.73 9.15 -8.56
C SER A 17 2.36 8.87 -7.94
N GLN A 18 1.92 7.62 -8.03
CA GLN A 18 0.63 7.18 -7.50
C GLN A 18 0.58 7.49 -6.00
N SER A 19 -0.55 8.02 -5.53
CA SER A 19 -0.78 8.24 -4.11
C SER A 19 -0.93 6.90 -3.38
N PHE A 20 -0.69 6.88 -2.07
CA PHE A 20 -0.94 5.70 -1.25
C PHE A 20 -2.42 5.30 -1.31
N SER A 21 -3.32 6.29 -1.26
CA SER A 21 -4.77 6.08 -1.37
C SER A 21 -5.19 5.44 -2.70
N ALA A 22 -4.51 5.79 -3.81
CA ALA A 22 -4.79 5.19 -5.11
C ALA A 22 -4.29 3.73 -5.17
N VAL A 23 -3.10 3.44 -4.61
CA VAL A 23 -2.61 2.05 -4.49
C VAL A 23 -3.56 1.20 -3.65
N TRP A 24 -4.05 1.75 -2.53
CA TRP A 24 -5.05 1.11 -1.67
C TRP A 24 -6.35 0.81 -2.43
N TYR A 25 -6.93 1.84 -3.06
CA TYR A 25 -8.20 1.68 -3.78
C TYR A 25 -8.10 0.64 -4.89
N GLU A 26 -7.06 0.71 -5.72
CA GLU A 26 -6.86 -0.25 -6.81
C GLU A 26 -6.66 -1.69 -6.31
N TRP A 27 -5.97 -1.87 -5.18
CA TRP A 27 -5.74 -3.20 -4.59
C TRP A 27 -7.04 -3.84 -4.09
N PHE A 28 -7.87 -3.09 -3.38
CA PHE A 28 -9.07 -3.64 -2.73
C PHE A 28 -10.30 -3.70 -3.63
N THR A 29 -10.40 -2.83 -4.65
CA THR A 29 -11.56 -2.84 -5.58
C THR A 29 -11.37 -3.76 -6.78
N ASP A 30 -10.19 -4.38 -6.93
CA ASP A 30 -9.75 -5.10 -8.13
C ASP A 30 -9.99 -4.27 -9.42
N GLU A 31 -9.94 -2.94 -9.27
CA GLU A 31 -10.20 -1.98 -10.35
C GLU A 31 -8.88 -1.34 -10.78
N PRO A 32 -8.14 -1.97 -11.72
CA PRO A 32 -6.95 -1.38 -12.29
C PRO A 32 -7.32 -0.28 -13.30
N HIS A 33 -7.71 0.89 -12.83
CA HIS A 33 -8.09 2.01 -13.71
C HIS A 33 -6.93 2.44 -14.63
N VAL A 34 -5.67 2.20 -14.22
CA VAL A 34 -4.45 2.57 -14.96
C VAL A 34 -3.84 1.37 -15.72
N TYR A 35 -4.20 0.13 -15.37
CA TYR A 35 -3.57 -1.08 -15.91
C TYR A 35 -4.41 -1.91 -16.87
N ALA A 36 -5.72 -1.65 -16.96
CA ALA A 36 -6.57 -2.27 -17.97
C ALA A 36 -6.04 -2.08 -19.41
N PHE A 37 -5.20 -1.07 -19.64
CA PHE A 37 -4.64 -0.73 -20.95
C PHE A 37 -3.15 -1.08 -21.14
N ARG A 38 -2.45 -1.65 -20.14
CA ARG A 38 -1.04 -2.06 -20.30
C ARG A 38 -0.67 -3.32 -19.51
N PRO A 39 0.16 -4.22 -20.07
CA PRO A 39 0.70 -5.35 -19.31
C PRO A 39 1.53 -4.83 -18.13
N VAL A 40 1.06 -5.12 -16.91
CA VAL A 40 1.76 -4.75 -15.68
C VAL A 40 2.91 -5.72 -15.46
N GLN A 41 4.08 -5.19 -15.14
CA GLN A 41 5.19 -6.02 -14.71
C GLN A 41 4.86 -6.66 -13.35
N LYS A 42 5.18 -7.95 -13.18
CA LYS A 42 4.98 -8.67 -11.91
C LYS A 42 5.59 -7.93 -10.71
N THR A 43 6.69 -7.22 -10.92
CA THR A 43 7.37 -6.39 -9.92
C THR A 43 6.47 -5.24 -9.43
N THR A 44 5.73 -4.60 -10.32
CA THR A 44 4.84 -3.48 -9.98
C THR A 44 3.62 -3.97 -9.20
N LEU A 45 3.03 -5.12 -9.58
CA LEU A 45 1.96 -5.74 -8.79
C LEU A 45 2.43 -6.11 -7.38
N TYR A 46 3.64 -6.67 -7.28
CA TYR A 46 4.26 -6.97 -5.98
C TYR A 46 4.43 -5.70 -5.13
N GLU A 47 4.90 -4.60 -5.73
CA GLU A 47 5.10 -3.33 -5.03
C GLU A 47 3.78 -2.72 -4.54
N PHE A 48 2.72 -2.76 -5.36
CA PHE A 48 1.41 -2.24 -4.94
C PHE A 48 0.79 -3.05 -3.83
N ARG A 49 0.79 -4.37 -3.99
CA ARG A 49 0.33 -5.29 -2.95
C ARG A 49 1.02 -5.02 -1.62
N HIS A 50 2.36 -5.02 -1.63
CA HIS A 50 3.11 -4.81 -0.39
C HIS A 50 2.88 -3.42 0.20
N THR A 51 2.68 -2.40 -0.65
CA THR A 51 2.35 -1.06 -0.17
C THR A 51 0.98 -1.04 0.50
N ALA A 52 -0.05 -1.64 -0.10
CA ALA A 52 -1.39 -1.76 0.49
C ALA A 52 -1.37 -2.57 1.80
N GLU A 53 -0.64 -3.68 1.84
CA GLU A 53 -0.47 -4.51 3.05
C GLU A 53 0.23 -3.72 4.18
N TYR A 54 1.25 -2.92 3.88
CA TYR A 54 1.86 -2.04 4.89
C TYR A 54 0.94 -0.91 5.33
N MET A 55 0.10 -0.41 4.43
CA MET A 55 -0.91 0.58 4.78
C MET A 55 -1.88 0.02 5.83
N MET A 56 -2.22 -1.28 5.80
CA MET A 56 -3.12 -1.88 6.80
C MET A 56 -2.64 -1.73 8.25
N LEU A 57 -1.32 -1.59 8.48
CA LEU A 57 -0.76 -1.33 9.80
C LEU A 57 -1.20 0.02 10.40
N PHE A 58 -1.65 0.94 9.56
CA PHE A 58 -2.05 2.30 9.93
C PHE A 58 -3.58 2.47 9.98
N LEU A 59 -4.32 1.36 9.97
CA LEU A 59 -5.75 1.34 10.27
C LEU A 59 -5.98 1.71 11.74
N THR A 60 -7.02 2.50 11.99
CA THR A 60 -7.51 2.85 13.34
C THR A 60 -8.69 1.95 13.70
N SER A 61 -8.99 1.81 14.99
CA SER A 61 -9.92 0.82 15.58
C SER A 61 -11.39 0.90 15.14
N GLU A 62 -11.77 1.93 14.38
CA GLU A 62 -13.16 2.17 14.00
C GLU A 62 -13.53 1.63 12.61
N PHE A 63 -12.62 0.91 11.94
CA PHE A 63 -12.76 0.63 10.50
C PHE A 63 -12.68 -0.87 10.17
N ALA A 64 -13.85 -1.48 9.98
CA ALA A 64 -13.99 -2.76 9.31
C ALA A 64 -14.15 -2.54 7.80
N LEU A 65 -13.46 -3.35 6.99
CA LEU A 65 -13.68 -3.40 5.55
C LEU A 65 -14.89 -4.32 5.31
N ASP A 66 -16.12 -3.81 5.47
CA ASP A 66 -17.30 -4.61 5.18
C ASP A 66 -17.40 -4.80 3.66
N ALA A 67 -17.33 -6.04 3.20
CA ALA A 67 -17.48 -6.39 1.79
C ALA A 67 -18.94 -6.23 1.29
N ALA A 68 -19.83 -5.65 2.10
CA ALA A 68 -21.20 -5.30 1.75
C ALA A 68 -21.27 -4.47 0.44
N PRO A 69 -21.91 -4.99 -0.62
CA PRO A 69 -21.79 -4.45 -1.98
C PRO A 69 -22.27 -3.01 -2.30
N PRO A 70 -23.06 -2.26 -1.50
CA PRO A 70 -23.36 -0.88 -1.90
C PRO A 70 -22.32 0.15 -1.44
N VAL A 71 -21.61 -0.08 -0.32
CA VAL A 71 -20.72 0.92 0.31
C VAL A 71 -19.23 0.61 0.16
N PHE A 72 -18.89 -0.62 -0.19
CA PHE A 72 -17.50 -1.12 -0.26
C PHE A 72 -16.51 -0.17 -0.94
N LYS A 73 -16.79 0.31 -2.17
CA LYS A 73 -15.89 1.22 -2.89
C LYS A 73 -15.69 2.56 -2.18
N SER A 74 -16.76 3.10 -1.60
CA SER A 74 -16.72 4.37 -0.87
C SER A 74 -15.97 4.24 0.46
N GLU A 75 -16.11 3.11 1.14
CA GLU A 75 -15.37 2.78 2.36
C GLU A 75 -13.90 2.56 2.06
N VAL A 76 -13.56 1.78 1.03
CA VAL A 76 -12.19 1.58 0.56
C VAL A 76 -11.53 2.92 0.23
N LEU A 77 -12.24 3.84 -0.44
CA LEU A 77 -11.72 5.17 -0.77
C LEU A 77 -11.47 6.02 0.49
N SER A 78 -12.45 6.09 1.39
CA SER A 78 -12.36 6.85 2.65
C SER A 78 -11.23 6.31 3.54
N LEU A 79 -11.14 4.99 3.66
CA LEU A 79 -10.14 4.30 4.44
C LEU A 79 -8.74 4.46 3.85
N GLY A 80 -8.61 4.37 2.52
CA GLY A 80 -7.35 4.63 1.83
C GLY A 80 -6.84 6.05 2.05
N GLY A 81 -7.75 7.03 2.14
CA GLY A 81 -7.43 8.42 2.50
C GLY A 81 -6.86 8.56 3.91
N LYS A 82 -7.58 8.06 4.93
CA LYS A 82 -7.17 8.12 6.33
C LYS A 82 -5.86 7.37 6.58
N THR A 83 -5.75 6.17 6.02
CA THR A 83 -4.56 5.33 6.15
C THR A 83 -3.34 5.98 5.49
N GLN A 84 -3.54 6.65 4.36
CA GLN A 84 -2.49 7.46 3.73
C GLN A 84 -2.00 8.60 4.65
N GLU A 85 -2.91 9.30 5.33
CA GLU A 85 -2.55 10.38 6.26
C GLU A 85 -1.74 9.83 7.44
N ASN A 86 -2.24 8.79 8.10
CA ASN A 86 -1.56 8.12 9.21
C ASN A 86 -0.16 7.62 8.81
N MET A 87 -0.05 6.99 7.64
CA MET A 87 1.22 6.52 7.11
C MET A 87 2.18 7.68 6.81
N ARG A 88 1.69 8.78 6.23
CA ARG A 88 2.51 9.98 5.97
C ARG A 88 3.01 10.60 7.27
N ASP A 89 2.18 10.66 8.29
CA ASP A 89 2.56 11.22 9.59
C ASP A 89 3.55 10.33 10.33
N PHE A 90 3.38 9.01 10.25
CA PHE A 90 4.40 8.06 10.71
C PHE A 90 5.73 8.24 10.00
N LEU A 91 5.73 8.36 8.67
CA LEU A 91 6.95 8.57 7.89
C LEU A 91 7.64 9.88 8.30
N LYS A 92 6.90 10.98 8.40
CA LYS A 92 7.43 12.30 8.80
C LYS A 92 8.02 12.26 10.21
N THR A 93 7.31 11.68 11.17
CA THR A 93 7.77 11.50 12.56
C THR A 93 9.08 10.70 12.61
N ASN A 94 9.29 9.82 11.63
CA ASN A 94 10.51 9.02 11.49
C ASN A 94 11.54 9.59 10.51
N GLY A 95 11.40 10.85 10.09
CA GLY A 95 12.35 11.56 9.24
C GLY A 95 12.33 11.15 7.77
N SER A 96 11.21 10.62 7.27
CA SER A 96 11.04 10.15 5.89
C SER A 96 9.87 10.83 5.20
N THR A 97 10.04 11.11 3.92
CA THR A 97 9.01 11.60 2.99
C THR A 97 8.79 10.65 1.82
N ALA A 98 9.13 9.36 2.00
CA ALA A 98 9.02 8.35 0.97
C ALA A 98 7.62 8.30 0.33
N ALA A 99 7.59 8.24 -1.00
CA ALA A 99 6.37 8.10 -1.79
C ALA A 99 5.99 6.62 -1.96
N ALA A 100 4.81 6.32 -2.49
CA ALA A 100 4.36 4.94 -2.71
C ALA A 100 5.39 4.08 -3.46
N GLY A 101 5.99 4.61 -4.53
CA GLY A 101 7.03 3.91 -5.30
C GLY A 101 8.37 3.71 -4.60
N THR A 102 8.62 4.35 -3.44
CA THR A 102 9.88 4.21 -2.70
C THR A 102 9.69 3.73 -1.26
N VAL A 103 8.46 3.63 -0.78
CA VAL A 103 8.18 3.34 0.63
C VAL A 103 8.63 1.94 1.04
N LEU A 104 8.59 0.98 0.11
CA LEU A 104 9.07 -0.38 0.34
C LEU A 104 10.58 -0.46 0.56
N LYS A 105 11.33 0.60 0.25
CA LYS A 105 12.75 0.72 0.62
C LYS A 105 12.94 1.32 2.02
N ALA A 106 11.95 2.05 2.52
CA ALA A 106 11.99 2.74 3.82
C ALA A 106 11.43 1.86 4.94
N LEU A 107 10.26 1.24 4.74
CA LEU A 107 9.56 0.47 5.77
C LEU A 107 10.36 -0.70 6.35
N PRO A 108 11.12 -1.49 5.58
CA PRO A 108 11.99 -2.53 6.15
C PRO A 108 13.05 -1.96 7.10
N LYS A 109 13.52 -0.72 6.88
CA LYS A 109 14.47 -0.07 7.80
C LYS A 109 13.80 0.30 9.11
N PHE A 110 12.56 0.80 9.06
CA PHE A 110 11.77 1.09 10.25
C PHE A 110 11.40 -0.18 11.01
N HIS A 111 11.11 -1.28 10.30
CA HIS A 111 10.90 -2.58 10.91
C HIS A 111 12.14 -3.06 11.68
N LYS A 112 13.32 -3.05 11.05
CA LYS A 112 14.59 -3.42 11.69
C LYS A 112 14.93 -2.56 12.90
N ALA A 113 14.53 -1.28 12.86
CA ALA A 113 14.71 -0.34 13.96
C ALA A 113 13.61 -0.45 15.05
N GLY A 114 12.70 -1.42 14.98
CA GLY A 114 11.63 -1.63 15.97
C GLY A 114 10.46 -0.63 15.88
N LYS A 115 10.50 0.32 14.94
CA LYS A 115 9.54 1.44 14.85
C LYS A 115 8.15 1.02 14.38
N LEU A 116 8.04 -0.15 13.75
CA LEU A 116 6.76 -0.71 13.29
C LEU A 116 6.15 -1.72 14.28
N ILE A 117 6.87 -2.10 15.35
CA ILE A 117 6.44 -3.20 16.24
C ILE A 117 5.08 -2.90 16.88
N GLY A 118 4.88 -1.68 17.39
CA GLY A 118 3.59 -1.29 17.99
C GLY A 118 2.44 -1.27 16.99
N HIS A 119 2.69 -0.90 15.73
CA HIS A 119 1.65 -0.91 14.68
C HIS A 119 1.32 -2.36 14.26
N ILE A 120 2.32 -3.24 14.21
CA ILE A 120 2.13 -4.67 13.93
C ILE A 120 1.33 -5.33 15.06
N ALA A 121 1.68 -5.09 16.32
CA ALA A 121 0.93 -5.61 17.47
C ALA A 121 -0.54 -5.18 17.42
N GLN A 122 -0.81 -3.88 17.24
CA GLN A 122 -2.17 -3.37 17.14
C GLN A 122 -2.94 -3.95 15.96
N PHE A 123 -2.31 -4.12 14.80
CA PHE A 123 -2.94 -4.75 13.65
C PHE A 123 -3.37 -6.18 13.97
N HIS A 124 -2.49 -6.93 14.60
CA HIS A 124 -2.74 -8.30 15.00
C HIS A 124 -3.83 -8.45 16.06
N ASP A 125 -3.91 -7.52 17.02
CA ASP A 125 -4.99 -7.50 18.00
C ASP A 125 -6.34 -7.19 17.34
N ARG A 126 -6.36 -6.33 16.31
CA ARG A 126 -7.56 -6.07 15.50
C ARG A 126 -8.00 -7.28 14.69
N VAL A 127 -7.06 -8.02 14.11
CA VAL A 127 -7.35 -9.28 13.39
C VAL A 127 -7.96 -10.32 14.33
N GLU A 128 -7.44 -10.46 15.55
CA GLU A 128 -8.02 -11.37 16.56
C GLU A 128 -9.42 -10.98 17.02
N ARG A 129 -9.74 -9.68 17.00
CA ARG A 129 -11.06 -9.15 17.34
C ARG A 129 -12.06 -9.20 16.18
N GLU A 130 -11.66 -9.76 15.03
CA GLU A 130 -12.45 -9.77 13.79
C GLU A 130 -12.85 -8.37 13.30
N GLU A 131 -12.18 -7.32 13.80
CA GLU A 131 -12.42 -5.91 13.42
C GLU A 131 -11.85 -5.58 12.03
N VAL A 132 -10.91 -6.41 11.55
CA VAL A 132 -10.36 -6.31 10.20
C VAL A 132 -10.74 -7.58 9.44
N VAL A 133 -11.72 -7.45 8.55
CA VAL A 133 -11.93 -8.43 7.48
C VAL A 133 -10.82 -8.21 6.47
N ASP A 134 -9.71 -8.93 6.60
CA ASP A 134 -8.67 -8.95 5.58
C ASP A 134 -9.17 -9.80 4.40
N PRO A 135 -9.49 -9.23 3.22
CA PRO A 135 -9.79 -10.03 2.04
C PRO A 135 -8.53 -10.76 1.52
N THR A 136 -7.35 -10.38 2.01
CA THR A 136 -6.07 -11.01 1.74
C THR A 136 -5.86 -12.13 2.77
N SER A 137 -5.74 -13.38 2.33
CA SER A 137 -5.39 -14.47 3.25
C SER A 137 -4.13 -14.10 4.08
N PRO A 138 -4.02 -14.43 5.38
CA PRO A 138 -2.82 -14.16 6.17
C PRO A 138 -1.52 -14.71 5.54
N ALA A 139 -1.63 -15.78 4.74
CA ALA A 139 -0.54 -16.37 3.95
C ALA A 139 -0.08 -15.49 2.77
N ALA A 140 -0.74 -14.37 2.52
CA ALA A 140 -0.42 -13.41 1.49
C ALA A 140 0.32 -12.17 2.05
N LEU A 141 0.23 -11.88 3.34
CA LEU A 141 0.95 -10.75 3.95
C LEU A 141 2.49 -10.88 3.83
N PRO A 142 3.24 -9.76 3.83
CA PRO A 142 4.69 -9.76 3.89
C PRO A 142 5.16 -10.51 5.14
N ARG A 143 6.25 -11.30 5.01
CA ARG A 143 6.73 -12.17 6.09
C ARG A 143 7.01 -11.42 7.41
N CYS A 144 7.36 -10.13 7.35
CA CYS A 144 7.62 -9.30 8.52
C CYS A 144 6.36 -8.91 9.32
N ILE A 145 5.19 -8.86 8.69
CA ILE A 145 3.94 -8.51 9.38
C ILE A 145 3.05 -9.73 9.62
N ARG A 146 3.42 -10.90 9.07
CA ARG A 146 2.67 -12.16 9.26
C ARG A 146 2.60 -12.63 10.70
N PHE A 147 3.59 -12.32 11.51
CA PHE A 147 3.72 -12.88 12.84
C PHE A 147 3.56 -11.78 13.88
N LYS A 148 2.79 -12.08 14.94
CA LYS A 148 2.78 -11.24 16.14
C LYS A 148 4.22 -11.10 16.64
N PRO A 149 4.67 -9.88 16.97
CA PRO A 149 5.94 -9.70 17.67
C PRO A 149 5.84 -10.47 18.98
N VAL A 150 6.76 -11.41 19.21
CA VAL A 150 6.89 -12.06 20.52
C VAL A 150 7.48 -11.01 21.45
N GLU A 151 6.72 -10.63 22.48
CA GLU A 151 7.21 -9.77 23.56
C GLU A 151 8.44 -10.46 24.18
N ARG A 152 9.58 -9.77 24.14
CA ARG A 152 10.86 -10.27 24.68
C ARG A 152 11.15 -9.62 26.02
#